data_AF-A0A7G6YHG5-F1
#
_entry.id   AF-A0A7G6YHG5-F1
#
_cell.length_a   1.000
_cell.length_b   1.000
_cell.length_c   1.000
_cell.angle_alpha   90.00
_cell.angle_beta   90.00
_cell.angle_gamma   90.00
#
_symmetry.space_group_name_H-M   'P 1'
#
loop_
_entity.id
_entity.type
_entity.pdbx_description
1 polymer ?
#
loop_
_entity_poly.entity_id
_entity_poly.type
_entity_poly.pdbx_seq_one_letter_code
_entity_poly.pdbx_strand_id
1 'polypeptide(L)'
;MIKGKVASLIAAAALVAGSVAVAAPAMADNSNSGNGCTATVKTPSKSGNYIHVAGSASCSASSYRSMNVQLWHYYDLLPAALVTTAYDSGTKTSYNVSKNVCDNGGTTTYYTNGALENSGGGILVNVGGSGTITLSHC
;
A
#
# COMPACT_ATOMS: atom_id res chain seq x y z
N MET A 1 54.54 -48.49 -5.76
CA MET A 1 53.35 -49.38 -5.85
C MET A 1 52.63 -49.28 -4.51
N ILE A 2 51.36 -48.91 -4.30
CA ILE A 2 50.16 -48.67 -5.11
C ILE A 2 49.29 -47.61 -4.39
N LYS A 3 48.69 -46.74 -5.22
CA LYS A 3 47.51 -45.85 -5.11
C LYS A 3 46.59 -45.94 -3.88
N GLY A 4 46.08 -44.77 -3.47
CA GLY A 4 44.81 -44.62 -2.75
C GLY A 4 44.32 -43.17 -2.72
N LYS A 5 43.52 -42.77 -3.71
CA LYS A 5 42.84 -41.47 -3.80
C LYS A 5 41.74 -41.38 -2.73
N VAL A 6 41.65 -40.28 -2.01
CA VAL A 6 40.43 -39.87 -1.27
C VAL A 6 40.24 -38.38 -1.59
N ALA A 7 39.55 -38.09 -2.69
CA ALA A 7 38.11 -37.83 -2.75
C ALA A 7 37.74 -36.53 -2.02
N SER A 8 37.71 -35.48 -2.83
CA SER A 8 37.17 -34.14 -2.58
C SER A 8 35.81 -34.18 -1.89
N LEU A 9 35.64 -33.38 -0.84
CA LEU A 9 34.34 -33.04 -0.26
C LEU A 9 34.18 -31.52 -0.29
N ILE A 10 33.38 -31.11 -1.27
CA ILE A 10 32.87 -29.76 -1.47
C ILE A 10 31.91 -29.46 -0.34
N ALA A 11 32.20 -28.48 0.50
CA ALA A 11 31.26 -27.94 1.47
C ALA A 11 30.64 -26.65 0.90
N ALA A 12 29.37 -26.74 0.55
CA ALA A 12 28.56 -25.68 0.00
C ALA A 12 28.41 -24.52 1.00
N ALA A 13 28.83 -23.32 0.61
CA ALA A 13 28.45 -22.08 1.27
C ALA A 13 27.02 -21.71 0.83
N ALA A 14 26.02 -22.22 1.54
CA ALA A 14 24.66 -21.72 1.42
C ALA A 14 24.61 -20.34 2.09
N LEU A 15 24.75 -19.27 1.30
CA LEU A 15 24.34 -17.93 1.74
C LEU A 15 22.82 -17.97 1.91
N VAL A 16 22.37 -18.15 3.15
CA VAL A 16 20.99 -17.88 3.53
C VAL A 16 20.82 -16.37 3.45
N ALA A 17 20.40 -15.90 2.28
CA ALA A 17 19.80 -14.59 2.14
C ALA A 17 18.50 -14.63 2.96
N GLY A 18 18.62 -14.31 4.24
CA GLY A 18 17.49 -14.03 5.10
C GLY A 18 16.78 -12.82 4.51
N SER A 19 15.73 -13.07 3.74
CA SER A 19 14.70 -12.08 3.47
C SER A 19 14.12 -11.72 4.84
N VAL A 20 14.56 -10.57 5.36
CA VAL A 20 13.82 -9.87 6.39
C VAL A 20 12.42 -9.64 5.82
N ALA A 21 11.47 -10.46 6.26
CA ALA A 21 10.07 -10.20 6.05
C ALA A 21 9.77 -8.90 6.82
N VAL A 22 9.93 -7.77 6.13
CA VAL A 22 9.41 -6.50 6.61
C VAL A 22 7.91 -6.71 6.75
N ALA A 23 7.46 -6.78 8.01
CA ALA A 23 6.04 -6.90 8.31
C ALA A 23 5.34 -5.73 7.61
N ALA A 24 4.45 -6.04 6.66
CA ALA A 24 3.57 -5.02 6.10
C ALA A 24 2.78 -4.41 7.28
N PRO A 25 2.68 -3.09 7.40
CA PRO A 25 1.93 -2.46 8.47
C PRO A 25 0.48 -2.94 8.42
N ALA A 26 -0.07 -3.15 9.62
CA ALA A 26 -1.39 -3.72 9.88
C ALA A 26 -2.58 -2.91 9.32
N MET A 27 -2.36 -1.88 8.51
CA MET A 27 -3.40 -1.05 7.90
C MET A 27 -3.89 -1.59 6.54
N ALA A 28 -3.32 -2.69 6.04
CA ALA A 28 -3.91 -3.45 4.95
C ALA A 28 -4.99 -4.42 5.47
N ASP A 29 -6.08 -3.87 6.00
CA ASP A 29 -7.31 -4.63 6.09
C ASP A 29 -7.78 -4.91 4.65
N ASN A 30 -8.03 -6.19 4.34
CA ASN A 30 -8.43 -6.65 3.01
C ASN A 30 -9.96 -6.81 2.91
N SER A 31 -10.71 -6.19 3.81
CA SER A 31 -12.17 -6.13 3.75
C SER A 31 -12.59 -5.21 2.60
N ASN A 32 -12.38 -5.68 1.36
CA ASN A 32 -12.68 -4.97 0.12
C ASN A 32 -14.19 -4.92 -0.19
N SER A 33 -15.03 -5.51 0.67
CA SER A 33 -16.48 -5.52 0.54
C SER A 33 -17.16 -5.48 1.92
N GLY A 34 -18.26 -4.74 2.00
CA GLY A 34 -19.04 -4.54 3.22
C GLY A 34 -20.26 -3.67 2.96
N ASN A 35 -21.39 -3.97 3.63
CA ASN A 35 -22.62 -3.17 3.57
C ASN A 35 -23.13 -2.86 2.15
N GLY A 36 -22.99 -3.82 1.22
CA GLY A 36 -23.38 -3.65 -0.18
C GLY A 36 -22.44 -2.76 -1.00
N CYS A 37 -21.28 -2.42 -0.46
CA CYS A 37 -20.23 -1.67 -1.10
C CYS A 37 -18.97 -2.51 -1.29
N THR A 38 -18.19 -2.18 -2.30
CA THR A 38 -16.85 -2.68 -2.54
C THR A 38 -15.90 -1.49 -2.71
N ALA A 39 -14.67 -1.61 -2.21
CA ALA A 39 -13.66 -0.59 -2.36
C ALA A 39 -12.34 -1.21 -2.80
N THR A 40 -11.54 -0.43 -3.51
CA THR A 40 -10.18 -0.79 -3.90
C THR A 40 -9.29 0.43 -3.78
N VAL A 41 -8.07 0.23 -3.31
CA VAL A 41 -6.99 1.20 -3.44
C VAL A 41 -5.88 0.59 -4.25
N LYS A 42 -5.22 1.42 -5.04
CA LYS A 42 -4.01 1.01 -5.74
C LYS A 42 -2.83 1.13 -4.78
N THR A 43 -1.89 0.19 -4.92
CA THR A 43 -0.52 0.39 -4.44
C THR A 43 -0.01 1.74 -4.95
N PRO A 44 0.57 2.60 -4.08
CA PRO A 44 1.17 3.86 -4.51
C PRO A 44 2.15 3.62 -5.67
N SER A 45 2.15 4.49 -6.67
CA SER A 45 3.06 4.37 -7.81
C SER A 45 3.75 5.69 -8.13
N LYS A 46 4.86 5.63 -8.86
CA LYS A 46 5.55 6.82 -9.34
C LYS A 46 4.86 7.35 -10.60
N SER A 47 4.56 8.65 -10.64
CA SER A 47 4.11 9.37 -11.82
C SER A 47 5.01 10.57 -12.06
N GLY A 48 5.97 10.42 -12.97
CA GLY A 48 7.05 11.39 -13.14
C GLY A 48 7.86 11.54 -11.84
N ASN A 49 7.88 12.74 -11.30
CA ASN A 49 8.53 13.08 -10.04
C ASN A 49 7.58 13.02 -8.82
N TYR A 50 6.33 12.65 -9.03
CA TYR A 50 5.29 12.61 -7.99
C TYR A 50 4.97 11.18 -7.57
N ILE A 51 4.39 11.06 -6.39
CA ILE A 51 3.68 9.85 -5.95
C ILE A 51 2.24 9.98 -6.40
N HIS A 52 1.78 8.96 -7.11
CA HIS A 52 0.39 8.81 -7.52
C HIS A 52 -0.33 7.88 -6.55
N VAL A 53 -1.44 8.37 -6.03
CA VAL A 53 -2.39 7.58 -5.25
C VAL A 53 -3.75 7.56 -5.92
N ALA A 54 -4.41 6.42 -5.86
CA ALA A 54 -5.74 6.25 -6.40
C ALA A 54 -6.53 5.18 -5.65
N GLY A 55 -7.85 5.35 -5.64
CA GLY A 55 -8.80 4.36 -5.15
C GLY A 55 -10.17 4.57 -5.75
N SER A 56 -11.00 3.54 -5.67
CA SER A 56 -12.39 3.59 -6.10
C SER A 56 -13.27 2.76 -5.18
N ALA A 57 -14.55 3.12 -5.13
CA ALA A 57 -15.56 2.36 -4.44
C ALA A 57 -16.86 2.30 -5.25
N SER A 58 -17.59 1.20 -5.11
CA SER A 58 -18.88 0.98 -5.75
C SER A 58 -19.87 0.42 -4.74
N CYS A 59 -21.12 0.89 -4.75
CA CYS A 59 -22.19 0.43 -3.88
C CYS A 59 -23.42 0.05 -4.68
N SER A 60 -24.17 -0.94 -4.18
CA SER A 60 -25.43 -1.38 -4.77
C SER A 60 -26.55 -0.32 -4.74
N ALA A 61 -26.45 0.65 -3.82
CA ALA A 61 -27.45 1.72 -3.65
C ALA A 61 -26.80 3.09 -3.46
N SER A 62 -27.43 4.11 -4.04
CA SER A 62 -27.03 5.51 -3.87
C SER A 62 -27.34 5.99 -2.45
N SER A 63 -26.36 6.59 -1.80
CA SER A 63 -26.50 7.30 -0.53
C SER A 63 -25.35 8.30 -0.41
N TYR A 64 -25.47 9.27 0.48
CA TYR A 64 -24.39 10.19 0.76
C TYR A 64 -23.27 9.47 1.53
N ARG A 65 -22.11 9.35 0.89
CA ARG A 65 -20.90 8.72 1.45
C ARG A 65 -19.66 9.52 1.07
N SER A 66 -18.56 9.21 1.73
CA SER A 66 -17.24 9.76 1.43
C SER A 66 -16.24 8.63 1.28
N MET A 67 -15.58 8.55 0.12
CA MET A 67 -14.40 7.72 -0.02
C MET A 67 -13.17 8.59 0.27
N ASN A 68 -12.31 8.15 1.18
CA ASN A 68 -11.01 8.75 1.43
C ASN A 68 -9.90 7.76 1.04
N VAL A 69 -8.79 8.29 0.51
CA VAL A 69 -7.55 7.54 0.29
C VAL A 69 -6.42 8.35 0.90
N GLN A 70 -5.72 7.73 1.85
CA GLN A 70 -4.63 8.32 2.61
C GLN A 70 -3.32 7.70 2.15
N LEU A 71 -2.30 8.52 1.94
CA LEU A 71 -0.93 8.10 1.70
C LEU A 71 -0.12 8.27 2.98
N TRP A 72 0.55 7.21 3.38
CA TRP A 72 1.40 7.18 4.55
C TRP A 72 2.83 6.85 4.15
N HIS A 73 3.76 7.58 4.72
CA HIS A 73 5.19 7.31 4.63
C HIS A 73 5.60 6.40 5.79
N TYR A 74 6.24 5.28 5.45
CA TYR A 74 6.77 4.34 6.41
C TYR A 74 8.16 4.70 6.90
N TYR A 75 8.35 4.55 8.20
CA TYR A 75 9.64 4.60 8.84
C TYR A 75 9.81 3.32 9.67
N ASP A 76 10.91 2.59 9.49
CA ASP A 76 11.16 1.32 10.20
C ASP A 76 11.13 1.45 11.73
N LEU A 77 11.44 2.64 12.25
CA LEU A 77 11.60 2.91 13.69
C LEU A 77 10.82 4.13 14.19
N LEU A 78 9.99 4.74 13.35
CA LEU A 78 9.14 5.88 13.72
C LEU A 78 7.69 5.59 13.34
N PRO A 79 6.72 6.26 13.99
CA PRO A 79 5.34 6.22 13.53
C PRO A 79 5.24 6.60 12.06
N ALA A 80 4.37 5.90 11.31
CA ALA A 80 4.09 6.26 9.93
C ALA A 80 3.55 7.71 9.87
N ALA A 81 4.03 8.49 8.91
CA ALA A 81 3.63 9.87 8.74
C ALA A 81 2.59 10.00 7.62
N LEU A 82 1.48 10.69 7.89
CA LEU A 82 0.48 10.99 6.86
C LEU A 82 1.07 12.02 5.88
N VAL A 83 1.21 11.62 4.62
CA VAL A 83 1.69 12.50 3.53
C VAL A 83 0.53 13.27 2.93
N THR A 84 -0.57 12.58 2.65
CA THR A 84 -1.73 13.23 2.03
C THR A 84 -3.02 12.46 2.22
N THR A 85 -4.13 13.16 2.05
CA THR A 85 -5.46 12.58 1.91
C THR A 85 -6.09 13.12 0.63
N ALA A 86 -6.80 12.23 -0.07
CA ALA A 86 -7.62 12.54 -1.22
C ALA A 86 -9.03 11.98 -0.95
N TYR A 87 -10.06 12.67 -1.41
CA TYR A 87 -11.45 12.30 -1.11
C TYR A 87 -12.37 12.49 -2.31
N ASP A 88 -13.42 11.70 -2.35
CA ASP A 88 -14.56 11.86 -3.25
C ASP A 88 -15.84 11.56 -2.47
N SER A 89 -16.79 12.49 -2.47
CA SER A 89 -18.00 12.42 -1.66
C SER A 89 -19.24 12.84 -2.43
N GLY A 90 -20.39 12.32 -2.04
CA GLY A 90 -21.67 12.72 -2.59
C GLY A 90 -22.71 11.61 -2.55
N THR A 91 -23.90 11.89 -3.06
CA THR A 91 -25.02 10.93 -3.15
C THR A 91 -24.93 10.17 -4.47
N LYS A 92 -24.18 9.07 -4.47
CA LYS A 92 -23.93 8.26 -5.67
C LYS A 92 -23.61 6.80 -5.35
N THR A 93 -23.54 5.98 -6.38
CA THR A 93 -23.16 4.56 -6.30
C THR A 93 -21.68 4.32 -6.55
N SER A 94 -20.95 5.27 -7.15
CA SER A 94 -19.53 5.09 -7.50
C SER A 94 -18.68 6.29 -7.10
N TYR A 95 -17.50 6.01 -6.57
CA TYR A 95 -16.54 6.99 -6.04
C TYR A 95 -15.19 6.72 -6.65
N ASN A 96 -14.48 7.77 -7.06
CA ASN A 96 -13.14 7.68 -7.63
C ASN A 96 -12.27 8.79 -7.07
N VAL A 97 -11.13 8.40 -6.54
CA VAL A 97 -10.16 9.30 -5.92
C VAL A 97 -8.84 9.11 -6.64
N SER A 98 -8.21 10.21 -7.05
CA SER A 98 -6.81 10.19 -7.48
C SER A 98 -6.11 11.50 -7.11
N LYS A 99 -4.82 11.41 -6.79
CA LYS A 99 -4.01 12.57 -6.44
C LYS A 99 -2.54 12.31 -6.73
N ASN A 100 -1.86 13.32 -7.26
CA ASN A 100 -0.40 13.37 -7.33
C ASN A 100 0.10 14.22 -6.16
N VAL A 101 1.11 13.73 -5.45
CA VAL A 101 1.70 14.43 -4.31
C VAL A 101 3.21 14.35 -4.36
N CYS A 102 3.85 15.37 -3.81
CA CYS A 102 5.28 15.45 -3.64
C CYS A 102 5.71 15.01 -2.25
N ASP A 103 6.91 14.44 -2.20
CA ASP A 103 7.64 14.18 -0.96
C ASP A 103 9.14 14.43 -1.19
N ASN A 104 9.93 14.42 -0.12
CA ASN A 104 11.33 14.85 -0.04
C ASN A 104 12.34 14.04 -0.89
N GLY A 105 11.88 13.12 -1.75
CA GLY A 105 12.76 12.30 -2.60
C GLY A 105 13.28 11.03 -1.90
N GLY A 106 14.09 10.25 -2.62
CA GLY A 106 14.73 9.04 -2.12
C GLY A 106 13.94 7.75 -2.36
N THR A 107 14.54 6.61 -1.96
CA THR A 107 13.88 5.30 -1.95
C THR A 107 13.21 5.11 -0.60
N THR A 108 11.90 4.95 -0.58
CA THR A 108 11.17 4.75 0.66
C THR A 108 9.91 3.93 0.43
N THR A 109 9.35 3.38 1.51
CA THR A 109 8.11 2.60 1.45
C THR A 109 6.91 3.48 1.79
N TYR A 110 5.89 3.42 0.95
CA TYR A 110 4.61 4.08 1.18
C TYR A 110 3.48 3.07 1.27
N TYR A 111 2.44 3.46 1.99
CA TYR A 111 1.20 2.71 2.12
C TYR A 111 0.02 3.60 1.77
N THR A 112 -0.92 3.05 1.02
CA THR A 112 -2.25 3.62 0.88
C THR A 112 -3.21 2.92 1.83
N ASN A 113 -4.06 3.70 2.47
CA ASN A 113 -5.22 3.20 3.19
C ASN A 113 -6.44 3.94 2.68
N GLY A 114 -7.49 3.22 2.29
CA GLY A 114 -8.73 3.82 1.80
C GLY A 114 -9.93 3.29 2.53
N ALA A 115 -10.81 4.19 2.95
CA ALA A 115 -12.08 3.83 3.54
C ALA A 115 -13.24 4.44 2.75
N LEU A 116 -14.39 3.77 2.82
CA LEU A 116 -15.66 4.32 2.42
C LEU A 116 -16.50 4.51 3.68
N GLU A 117 -16.93 5.75 3.93
CA GLU A 117 -17.64 6.14 5.14
C GLU A 117 -19.07 6.58 4.81
N ASN A 118 -20.03 6.22 5.67
CA ASN A 118 -21.38 6.79 5.64
C ASN A 118 -21.38 8.22 6.18
N SER A 119 -22.45 8.98 5.92
CA SER A 119 -22.64 10.35 6.43
C SER A 119 -22.50 10.51 7.95
N GLY A 120 -22.71 9.43 8.72
CA GLY A 120 -22.52 9.39 10.18
C GLY A 120 -21.10 9.04 10.65
N GLY A 121 -20.11 8.96 9.75
CA GLY A 121 -18.71 8.65 10.07
C GLY A 121 -18.40 7.16 10.28
N GLY A 122 -19.36 6.27 10.06
CA GLY A 122 -19.15 4.83 10.14
C GLY A 122 -18.44 4.29 8.89
N ILE A 123 -17.34 3.56 9.08
CA ILE A 123 -16.61 2.86 8.02
C ILE A 123 -17.45 1.69 7.51
N LEU A 124 -17.67 1.65 6.20
CA LEU A 124 -18.37 0.57 5.49
C LEU A 124 -17.41 -0.49 4.97
N VAL A 125 -16.27 -0.04 4.45
CA VAL A 125 -15.26 -0.84 3.76
C VAL A 125 -13.92 -0.16 4.00
N ASN A 126 -12.88 -0.94 4.27
CA ASN A 126 -11.52 -0.44 4.48
C ASN A 126 -10.53 -1.32 3.70
N VAL A 127 -9.62 -0.69 2.98
CA VAL A 127 -8.72 -1.35 2.03
C VAL A 127 -7.33 -0.73 2.05
N GLY A 128 -6.29 -1.56 2.01
CA GLY A 128 -4.91 -1.08 1.97
C GLY A 128 -4.11 -1.55 0.77
N GLY A 129 -3.07 -0.79 0.45
CA GLY A 129 -2.06 -1.12 -0.55
C GLY A 129 -0.68 -0.66 -0.09
N SER A 130 0.37 -1.34 -0.53
CA SER A 130 1.75 -1.04 -0.11
C SER A 130 2.73 -1.11 -1.27
N GLY A 131 3.71 -0.22 -1.32
CA GLY A 131 4.78 -0.29 -2.31
C GLY A 131 6.00 0.56 -1.95
N THR A 132 7.16 0.14 -2.43
CA THR A 132 8.40 0.93 -2.37
C THR A 132 8.48 1.84 -3.60
N ILE A 133 8.72 3.13 -3.37
CA ILE A 133 8.84 4.15 -4.42
C ILE A 133 10.20 4.82 -4.30
N THR A 134 10.85 5.05 -5.45
CA THR A 134 12.06 5.85 -5.57
C THR A 134 11.79 7.15 -6.32
N LEU A 135 11.88 8.27 -5.62
CA LEU A 135 11.78 9.62 -6.17
C LEU A 135 13.16 10.27 -6.27
N SER A 136 13.42 11.01 -7.35
CA SER A 136 14.68 11.73 -7.56
C SER A 136 14.63 13.15 -7.00
N HIS A 137 13.47 13.77 -7.06
CA HIS A 137 13.07 15.08 -6.52
C HIS A 137 11.65 15.32 -7.04
N CYS A 138 10.87 16.12 -6.31
CA CYS A 138 9.84 16.96 -6.92
C CYS A 138 10.49 18.28 -7.31
#